data_AF-A0A368FYN1-F1
#
_entry.id   AF-A0A368FYN1-F1
#
_cell.length_a   1.000
_cell.length_b   1.000
_cell.length_c   1.000
_cell.angle_alpha   90.00
_cell.angle_beta   90.00
_cell.angle_gamma   90.00
#
_symmetry.space_group_name_H-M   'P 1'
#
loop_
_entity.id
_entity.type
_entity.pdbx_description
1 polymer ?
#
loop_
_entity_poly.entity_id
_entity_poly.type
_entity_poly.pdbx_seq_one_letter_code
_entity_poly.pdbx_strand_id
1 'polypeptide(L)'
;MQLYGKGRYDQAAEKMLPVRHEVYRIGGSNAQRDIFAQTLIQACIMSKDPEHFNQTNTLLDERSALNKNSSIGERLAAKFRKYHPM
;
A
#
# COMPACT_ATOMS: atom_id res chain seq x y z
N MET A 1 3.17 2.73 -10.39
CA MET A 1 3.63 4.09 -10.01
C MET A 1 2.98 5.21 -10.81
N GLN A 2 2.98 5.18 -12.16
CA GLN A 2 2.42 6.29 -12.96
C GLN A 2 0.93 6.58 -12.69
N LEU A 3 0.08 5.54 -12.55
CA LEU A 3 -1.35 5.69 -12.22
C LEU A 3 -1.54 6.42 -10.88
N TYR A 4 -0.81 5.98 -9.86
CA TYR A 4 -0.79 6.61 -8.55
C TYR A 4 -0.37 8.09 -8.62
N GLY A 5 0.71 8.40 -9.33
CA GLY A 5 1.19 9.78 -9.51
C GLY A 5 0.20 10.69 -10.27
N LYS A 6 -0.71 10.10 -11.06
CA LYS A 6 -1.82 10.80 -11.73
C LYS A 6 -3.10 10.87 -10.90
N GLY A 7 -3.08 10.42 -9.64
CA GLY A 7 -4.25 10.38 -8.76
C GLY A 7 -5.28 9.29 -9.12
N ARG A 8 -4.95 8.36 -10.01
CA ARG A 8 -5.81 7.22 -10.38
C ARG A 8 -5.63 6.08 -9.38
N TYR A 9 -6.05 6.30 -8.14
CA TYR A 9 -5.76 5.41 -7.01
C TYR A 9 -6.46 4.04 -7.14
N ASP A 10 -7.72 4.01 -7.54
CA ASP A 10 -8.48 2.76 -7.74
C ASP A 10 -7.75 1.82 -8.70
N GLN A 11 -7.34 2.33 -9.85
CA GLN A 11 -6.64 1.54 -10.87
C GLN A 11 -5.21 1.20 -10.47
N ALA A 12 -4.57 2.05 -9.66
CA ALA A 12 -3.27 1.72 -9.11
C ALA A 12 -3.39 0.52 -8.16
N ALA A 13 -4.37 0.53 -7.25
CA ALA A 13 -4.64 -0.58 -6.33
C ALA A 13 -4.99 -1.85 -7.11
N GLU A 14 -5.92 -1.77 -8.06
CA GLU A 14 -6.36 -2.89 -8.91
C GLU A 14 -5.19 -3.59 -9.62
N LYS A 15 -4.21 -2.83 -10.15
CA LYS A 15 -3.04 -3.39 -10.82
C LYS A 15 -1.96 -3.90 -9.87
N MET A 16 -1.84 -3.30 -8.69
CA MET A 16 -0.76 -3.60 -7.74
C MET A 16 -1.10 -4.76 -6.79
N LEU A 17 -2.36 -4.89 -6.37
CA LEU A 17 -2.82 -5.94 -5.45
C LEU A 17 -2.50 -7.37 -5.93
N PRO A 18 -2.75 -7.75 -7.21
CA PRO A 18 -2.54 -9.12 -7.67
C PRO A 18 -1.06 -9.53 -7.69
N VAL A 19 -0.15 -8.57 -7.87
CA VAL A 19 1.29 -8.85 -8.03
C VAL A 19 2.10 -8.59 -6.75
N ARG A 20 1.47 -8.17 -5.65
CA ARG A 20 2.17 -7.70 -4.43
C ARG A 20 3.15 -8.71 -3.85
N HIS A 21 2.83 -10.01 -3.97
CA HIS A 21 3.69 -11.10 -3.49
C HIS A 21 4.72 -11.55 -4.52
N GLU A 22 4.61 -11.12 -5.77
CA GLU A 22 5.51 -11.54 -6.85
C GLU A 22 6.58 -10.51 -7.18
N VAL A 23 6.51 -9.30 -6.62
CA VAL A 23 7.46 -8.21 -6.90
C VAL A 23 8.92 -8.62 -6.69
N TYR A 24 9.19 -9.51 -5.72
CA TYR A 24 10.55 -9.99 -5.47
C TYR A 24 11.18 -10.71 -6.67
N ARG A 25 10.37 -11.31 -7.55
CA ARG A 25 10.81 -12.06 -8.75
C ARG A 25 11.39 -11.14 -9.83
N ILE A 26 11.02 -9.86 -9.82
CA ILE A 26 11.47 -8.85 -10.78
C ILE A 26 12.83 -8.24 -10.34
N GLY A 27 13.35 -8.68 -9.19
CA GLY A 27 14.60 -8.16 -8.61
C GLY A 27 14.36 -6.98 -7.68
N GLY A 28 15.30 -6.03 -7.67
CA GLY A 28 15.26 -4.82 -6.85
C GLY A 28 15.69 -5.01 -5.39
N SER A 29 16.08 -3.89 -4.75
CA SER A 29 16.49 -3.88 -3.34
C SER A 29 15.29 -3.94 -2.40
N ASN A 30 15.53 -4.28 -1.13
CA ASN A 30 14.49 -4.25 -0.10
C ASN A 30 13.83 -2.86 0.01
N ALA A 31 14.60 -1.79 -0.15
CA ALA A 31 14.08 -0.42 -0.15
C ALA A 31 13.13 -0.17 -1.34
N GLN A 32 13.45 -0.66 -2.53
CA GLN A 32 12.58 -0.52 -3.71
C GLN A 32 11.26 -1.30 -3.54
N ARG A 33 11.32 -2.50 -2.95
CA ARG A 33 10.13 -3.31 -2.65
C ARG A 33 9.28 -2.67 -1.55
N ASP A 34 9.89 -2.05 -0.54
CA ASP A 34 9.16 -1.31 0.50
C ASP A 34 8.45 -0.08 -0.11
N ILE A 35 9.08 0.63 -1.05
CA ILE A 35 8.41 1.72 -1.79
C ILE A 35 7.19 1.21 -2.56
N PHE A 36 7.26 0.03 -3.16
CA PHE A 36 6.10 -0.59 -3.81
C PHE A 36 4.96 -0.83 -2.81
N ALA A 37 5.27 -1.45 -1.67
CA ALA A 37 4.29 -1.73 -0.62
C ALA A 37 3.67 -0.44 -0.07
N GLN A 38 4.47 0.59 0.23
CA GLN A 38 3.98 1.89 0.67
C GLN A 38 3.05 2.55 -0.36
N THR A 39 3.41 2.46 -1.65
CA THR A 39 2.59 3.01 -2.74
C THR A 39 1.26 2.27 -2.86
N LEU A 40 1.27 0.94 -2.74
CA LEU A 40 0.06 0.12 -2.75
C LEU A 40 -0.85 0.48 -1.57
N ILE A 41 -0.32 0.52 -0.35
CA ILE A 41 -1.06 0.93 0.86
C ILE A 41 -1.70 2.30 0.64
N GLN A 42 -0.95 3.27 0.14
CA GLN A 42 -1.47 4.61 -0.08
C GLN A 42 -2.51 4.66 -1.21
N ALA A 43 -2.38 3.84 -2.25
CA ALA A 43 -3.41 3.69 -3.28
C ALA A 43 -4.70 3.12 -2.71
N CYS A 44 -4.62 2.07 -1.88
CA CYS A 44 -5.78 1.49 -1.18
C CYS A 44 -6.46 2.50 -0.26
N ILE A 45 -5.71 3.28 0.54
CA ILE A 45 -6.28 4.31 1.42
C ILE A 45 -7.04 5.37 0.61
N MET A 46 -6.50 5.79 -0.55
CA MET A 46 -7.06 6.86 -1.36
C MET A 46 -8.09 6.38 -2.39
N SER A 47 -8.30 5.06 -2.48
CA SER A 47 -9.28 4.46 -3.37
C SER A 47 -10.70 4.81 -2.96
N LYS A 48 -11.58 4.99 -3.95
CA LYS A 48 -13.03 5.12 -3.75
C LYS A 48 -13.74 3.78 -3.66
N ASP A 49 -13.08 2.71 -4.10
CA ASP A 49 -13.58 1.35 -4.00
C ASP A 49 -13.39 0.79 -2.57
N PRO A 50 -14.47 0.37 -1.89
CA PRO A 50 -14.40 -0.26 -0.58
C PRO A 50 -13.56 -1.53 -0.51
N GLU A 51 -13.55 -2.34 -1.57
CA GLU A 51 -12.76 -3.56 -1.59
C GLU A 51 -11.27 -3.26 -1.45
N HIS A 52 -10.79 -2.16 -2.04
CA HIS A 52 -9.40 -1.75 -1.95
C HIS A 52 -9.01 -1.27 -0.56
N PHE A 53 -9.79 -0.38 0.07
CA PHE A 53 -9.40 0.13 1.38
C PHE A 53 -9.55 -0.95 2.47
N ASN A 54 -10.43 -1.94 2.31
CA ASN A 54 -10.51 -3.13 3.19
C ASN A 54 -9.21 -3.94 3.22
N GLN A 55 -8.42 -3.92 2.14
CA GLN A 55 -7.09 -4.55 2.11
C GLN A 55 -6.04 -3.81 2.96
N THR A 56 -6.29 -2.55 3.33
CA THR A 56 -5.27 -1.68 3.94
C THR A 56 -4.73 -2.24 5.25
N ASN A 57 -5.58 -2.80 6.12
CA ASN A 57 -5.12 -3.39 7.38
C ASN A 57 -4.16 -4.56 7.14
N THR A 58 -4.53 -5.49 6.26
CA THR A 58 -3.67 -6.62 5.90
C THR A 58 -2.34 -6.15 5.32
N LEU A 59 -2.33 -5.14 4.46
CA LEU A 59 -1.10 -4.60 3.87
C LEU A 59 -0.21 -3.89 4.91
N LEU A 60 -0.81 -3.21 5.90
CA LEU A 60 -0.08 -2.60 7.01
C LEU A 60 0.58 -3.68 7.89
N ASP A 61 -0.11 -4.80 8.14
CA ASP A 61 0.42 -5.93 8.90
C ASP A 61 1.56 -6.64 8.15
N GLU A 62 1.35 -6.93 6.85
CA GLU A 62 2.38 -7.49 5.96
C GLU A 62 3.66 -6.64 5.99
N ARG A 63 3.52 -5.31 5.90
CA ARG A 63 4.66 -4.39 5.97
C ARG A 63 5.31 -4.37 7.36
N SER A 64 4.51 -4.35 8.43
CA SER A 64 5.02 -4.27 9.80
C SER A 64 5.81 -5.52 10.19
N ALA A 65 5.46 -6.68 9.62
CA ALA A 65 6.24 -7.91 9.77
C ALA A 65 7.65 -7.81 9.17
N LEU A 66 7.80 -7.10 8.05
CA LEU A 66 9.08 -6.89 7.37
C LEU A 66 9.90 -5.75 7.97
N ASN A 67 9.24 -4.69 8.42
CA ASN A 67 9.87 -3.46 8.92
C ASN A 67 9.22 -3.02 10.25
N LYS A 68 9.55 -3.75 11.33
CA LYS A 68 9.02 -3.49 12.68
C LYS A 68 9.35 -2.06 13.13
N ASN A 69 8.40 -1.41 13.81
CA ASN A 69 8.54 -0.07 14.42
C ASN A 69 8.93 1.05 13.44
N SER A 70 8.50 0.96 12.18
CA SER A 70 8.75 2.00 11.19
C SER A 70 7.76 3.17 11.35
N SER A 71 8.28 4.39 11.57
CA SER A 71 7.49 5.64 11.61
C SER A 71 6.62 5.85 10.37
N ILE A 72 7.03 5.30 9.22
CA ILE A 72 6.24 5.34 7.99
C ILE A 72 4.97 4.48 8.14
N GLY A 73 5.07 3.32 8.77
CA GLY A 73 3.92 2.42 8.98
C GLY A 73 2.88 3.07 9.87
N GLU A 74 3.33 3.71 10.96
CA GLU A 74 2.46 4.48 11.86
C GLU A 74 1.76 5.63 11.14
N ARG A 75 2.49 6.37 10.30
CA ARG A 75 1.91 7.44 9.48
C ARG A 75 0.88 6.94 8.48
N LEU A 76 1.12 5.80 7.84
CA LEU A 76 0.16 5.18 6.92
C LEU A 76 -1.10 4.71 7.67
N ALA A 77 -0.95 4.08 8.82
CA ALA A 77 -2.07 3.66 9.67
C ALA A 77 -2.89 4.86 10.18
N ALA A 78 -2.22 5.94 10.61
CA ALA A 78 -2.89 7.19 10.99
C ALA A 78 -3.64 7.81 9.82
N LYS A 79 -3.05 7.77 8.62
CA LYS A 79 -3.72 8.23 7.40
C LYS A 79 -4.96 7.37 7.08
N PHE A 80 -4.86 6.04 7.19
CA PHE A 80 -6.01 5.16 6.96
C PHE A 80 -7.19 5.51 7.89
N ARG A 81 -6.94 5.61 9.20
CA ARG A 81 -7.95 6.02 10.19
C ARG A 81 -8.57 7.39 9.91
N LYS A 82 -7.80 8.32 9.36
CA LYS A 82 -8.29 9.66 9.00
C LYS A 82 -9.25 9.63 7.81
N TYR A 83 -8.97 8.80 6.81
CA TYR A 83 -9.78 8.73 5.57
C TYR A 83 -10.99 7.80 5.71
N HIS A 84 -10.86 6.78 6.55
CA HIS A 84 -11.88 5.77 6.80
C HIS A 84 -12.13 5.64 8.30
N PRO A 85 -12.80 6.64 8.92
CA PRO A 85 -13.18 6.57 10.31
C PRO A 85 -14.18 5.42 10.49
N MET A 86 -13.84 4.50 11.38
CA MET A 86 -14.73 3.41 11.82
C MET A 86 -15.91 3.98 12.60
#